data_AF-A0A942EP02-F1
#
_entry.id   AF-A0A942EP02-F1
#
_cell.length_a   1.000
_cell.length_b   1.000
_cell.length_c   1.000
_cell.angle_alpha   90.00
_cell.angle_beta   90.00
_cell.angle_gamma   90.00
#
_symmetry.space_group_name_H-M   'P 1'
#
loop_
_entity.id
_entity.type
_entity.pdbx_description
1 polymer ?
#
loop_
_entity_poly.entity_id
_entity_poly.type
_entity_poly.pdbx_seq_one_letter_code
_entity_poly.pdbx_strand_id
1 'polypeptide(L)' 'MPGQVGLIQATEAIKLILKIGKPLIGQFLIYNSLEVEFKLFPVKKSPSCPLCNEEPKIKELADYHEACRLDRTSQATV' A
#
# COMPACT_ATOMS: atom_id res chain seq x y z
N MET A 1 -9.79 -13.10 -2.23
CA MET A 1 -9.99 -12.76 -3.66
C MET A 1 -9.20 -11.50 -4.00
N PRO A 2 -7.92 -11.61 -4.42
CA PRO A 2 -7.06 -10.43 -4.68
C PRO A 2 -7.52 -9.58 -5.89
N GLY A 3 -8.21 -10.19 -6.86
CA GLY A 3 -8.67 -9.49 -8.06
C GLY A 3 -9.63 -8.32 -7.80
N GLN A 4 -10.48 -8.41 -6.77
CA GLN A 4 -11.38 -7.30 -6.42
C GLN A 4 -10.60 -6.06 -5.95
N VAL A 5 -9.57 -6.26 -5.12
CA VAL A 5 -8.71 -5.17 -4.66
C VAL A 5 -7.98 -4.52 -5.83
N GLY A 6 -7.50 -5.33 -6.80
CA GLY A 6 -6.88 -4.82 -8.02
C GLY A 6 -7.82 -3.98 -8.89
N LEU A 7 -9.07 -4.41 -9.06
CA LEU A 7 -10.07 -3.62 -9.80
C LEU A 7 -10.43 -2.32 -9.08
N ILE A 8 -10.50 -2.33 -7.76
CA ILE A 8 -10.70 -1.11 -6.96
C ILE A 8 -9.52 -0.16 -7.19
N GLN A 9 -8.28 -0.64 -7.10
CA GLN A 9 -7.08 0.17 -7.36
C GLN A 9 -7.06 0.74 -8.79
N ALA A 10 -7.39 -0.07 -9.80
CA ALA A 10 -7.47 0.39 -11.19
C ALA A 10 -8.54 1.47 -11.37
N THR A 11 -9.69 1.31 -10.71
CA THR A 11 -10.77 2.31 -10.72
C THR A 11 -10.32 3.61 -10.06
N GLU A 12 -9.61 3.56 -8.94
CA GLU A 12 -9.04 4.76 -8.31
C GLU A 12 -8.03 5.46 -9.22
N ALA A 13 -7.17 4.71 -9.91
CA ALA A 13 -6.22 5.28 -10.87
C ALA A 13 -6.94 6.03 -12.01
N ILE A 14 -8.00 5.44 -12.57
CA ILE A 14 -8.82 6.09 -13.61
C ILE A 14 -9.47 7.37 -13.09
N LYS A 15 -10.06 7.36 -11.89
CA LYS A 15 -10.65 8.57 -11.27
C LYS A 15 -9.63 9.70 -11.14
N LEU A 16 -8.40 9.37 -10.74
CA LEU A 16 -7.32 10.36 -10.61
C LEU A 16 -6.87 10.92 -11.95
N ILE A 17 -6.68 10.07 -12.97
CA ILE A 17 -6.24 10.48 -14.32
C ILE A 17 -7.29 11.39 -14.97
N LEU A 18 -8.56 11.00 -14.91
CA LEU A 18 -9.66 11.75 -15.54
C LEU A 18 -10.18 12.90 -14.68
N LYS A 19 -9.74 13.01 -13.42
CA LYS A 19 -10.20 14.01 -12.43
C LYS A 19 -11.73 13.96 -12.21
N ILE A 20 -12.29 12.75 -12.13
CA ILE A 20 -13.74 12.53 -11.96
C ILE A 20 -14.07 11.83 -10.64
N GLY A 21 -15.29 12.05 -10.15
CA GLY A 21 -15.80 11.41 -8.95
C GLY A 21 -15.09 11.86 -7.67
N LYS A 22 -15.14 11.00 -6.64
CA LYS A 22 -14.47 11.22 -5.35
C LYS A 22 -13.44 10.12 -5.13
N PRO A 23 -12.14 10.39 -5.28
CA PRO A 23 -11.08 9.41 -4.99
C PRO A 23 -11.05 9.02 -3.50
N LEU A 24 -10.56 7.82 -3.20
CA LEU A 24 -10.35 7.34 -1.84
C LEU A 24 -9.09 7.92 -1.17
N ILE A 25 -8.61 9.08 -1.62
CA ILE A 25 -7.45 9.75 -1.03
C ILE A 25 -7.74 10.05 0.45
N GLY A 26 -6.80 9.68 1.32
CA GLY A 26 -6.93 9.88 2.76
C GLY A 26 -7.93 8.93 3.42
N GLN A 27 -8.33 7.85 2.75
CA GLN A 27 -9.18 6.80 3.31
C GLN A 27 -8.42 5.47 3.32
N PHE A 28 -8.65 4.67 4.35
CA PHE A 28 -8.24 3.27 4.43
C PHE A 28 -9.47 2.40 4.18
N LEU A 29 -9.44 1.66 3.08
CA LEU A 29 -10.50 0.74 2.70
C LEU A 29 -10.21 -0.67 3.22
N ILE A 30 -11.12 -1.21 4.02
CA ILE A 30 -11.14 -2.61 4.42
C ILE A 30 -12.26 -3.31 3.64
N TYR A 31 -11.92 -4.39 2.96
CA TYR A 31 -12.88 -5.27 2.29
C TYR A 31 -12.99 -6.60 3.05
N ASN A 32 -14.16 -6.86 3.64
CA ASN A 32 -14.50 -8.16 4.23
C ASN A 32 -15.23 -8.99 3.17
N SER A 33 -14.56 -9.98 2.60
CA SER A 33 -15.14 -10.81 1.54
C SER A 33 -16.15 -11.84 2.03
N LEU A 34 -16.11 -12.23 3.31
CA LEU A 34 -17.07 -13.19 3.87
C LEU A 34 -18.46 -12.56 3.96
N GLU A 35 -18.53 -11.28 4.31
CA GLU A 35 -19.78 -10.53 4.48
C GLU A 35 -20.06 -9.58 3.30
N VAL A 36 -19.15 -9.51 2.33
CA VAL A 36 -19.20 -8.58 1.19
C VAL A 36 -19.35 -7.12 1.65
N GLU A 37 -18.57 -6.75 2.67
CA GLU A 37 -18.66 -5.45 3.33
C GLU A 37 -17.44 -4.58 3.00
N PHE A 38 -17.67 -3.28 2.81
CA PHE A 38 -16.63 -2.27 2.65
C PHE A 38 -16.69 -1.27 3.80
N LYS A 39 -15.56 -1.12 4.51
CA LYS A 39 -15.40 -0.10 5.57
C LYS A 39 -14.35 0.91 5.17
N LEU A 40 -14.67 2.19 5.33
CA LEU A 40 -13.78 3.30 5.07
C LEU A 40 -13.42 3.98 6.38
N PHE A 41 -12.13 4.17 6.62
CA PHE A 41 -11.62 4.91 7.76
C PHE A 41 -10.80 6.11 7.29
N PRO A 42 -11.01 7.31 7.84
CA PRO A 42 -10.16 8.45 7.50
C PRO A 42 -8.74 8.23 8.05
N VAL A 43 -7.74 8.44 7.20
CA VAL A 43 -6.32 8.38 7.55
C VAL A 43 -5.76 9.79 7.57
N LYS A 44 -5.07 10.13 8.65
CA LYS A 44 -4.34 11.40 8.79
C LYS A 44 -2.85 11.13 8.78
N LYS A 45 -2.09 12.08 8.21
CA LYS A 45 -0.63 12.07 8.33
C LYS A 45 -0.26 12.16 9.81
N SER A 46 0.70 11.35 10.24
CA SER A 46 1.27 11.51 11.58
C SER A 46 2.21 12.72 11.61
N PRO A 47 2.08 13.64 12.58
CA PRO A 47 3.03 14.74 12.76
C PRO A 47 4.47 14.25 13.03
N SER A 48 4.61 13.05 13.60
CA SER A 48 5.91 12.43 13.89
C SER A 48 6.46 11.56 12.75
N CYS A 49 5.82 11.55 11.57
CA CYS A 49 6.25 10.72 10.45
C CYS A 49 7.63 11.15 9.92
N PRO A 50 8.69 10.32 10.01
CA PRO A 50 10.04 10.71 9.61
C PRO A 50 10.21 10.91 8.09
N LEU A 51 9.18 10.59 7.29
CA LEU A 51 9.20 10.68 5.82
C LEU A 51 8.44 11.89 5.28
N CYS A 52 7.32 12.27 5.89
CA CYS A 52 6.38 13.24 5.29
C CYS A 52 5.83 14.29 6.27
N ASN A 53 6.46 14.42 7.44
CA ASN A 53 6.24 15.56 8.33
C ASN A 53 6.94 16.83 7.78
N GLU A 54 6.88 17.94 8.53
CA GLU A 54 7.47 19.23 8.13
C GLU A 54 9.00 19.20 8.09
N GLU A 55 9.64 18.35 8.90
CA GLU A 55 11.08 18.15 8.96
C GLU A 55 11.45 16.68 8.65
N PRO A 56 11.40 16.26 7.38
CA PRO A 56 11.64 14.86 7.01
C PRO A 56 13.10 14.46 7.26
N LYS A 57 13.27 13.35 7.96
CA LYS A 57 14.57 12.77 8.32
C LYS A 57 15.05 11.76 7.28
N ILE A 58 14.12 11.05 6.65
CA ILE A 58 14.42 10.10 5.58
C ILE A 58 14.50 10.87 4.27
N LYS A 59 15.71 10.97 3.70
CA LYS A 59 15.99 11.74 2.47
C LYS A 59 16.56 10.89 1.33
N GLU A 60 17.04 9.70 1.65
CA GLU A 60 17.65 8.78 0.71
C GLU A 60 16.92 7.45 0.75
N LEU A 61 16.97 6.71 -0.37
CA LEU A 61 16.42 5.37 -0.45
C LEU A 61 17.37 4.40 0.25
N ALA A 62 16.83 3.61 1.18
CA ALA A 62 17.52 2.42 1.66
C ALA A 62 17.30 1.29 0.63
N ASP A 63 18.37 0.61 0.27
CA ASP A 63 18.30 -0.57 -0.60
C ASP A 63 17.90 -1.78 0.24
N TYR A 64 16.69 -2.28 0.01
CA TYR A 64 16.19 -3.47 0.69
C TYR A 64 16.51 -4.68 -0.19
N HIS A 65 17.61 -5.39 0.09
CA HIS A 65 17.83 -6.72 -0.47
C HIS A 65 16.76 -7.68 0.09
N GLU A 66 15.76 -8.02 -0.72
CA GLU A 66 14.58 -8.75 -0.25
C GLU A 66 14.92 -10.17 0.23
N ALA A 67 14.69 -10.40 1.52
CA ALA A 67 14.36 -11.71 2.05
C ALA A 67 12.93 -12.08 1.62
N CYS A 68 12.81 -12.61 0.40
CA CYS A 68 11.76 -13.52 -0.01
C CYS A 68 12.33 -14.64 -0.90
N ARG A 69 13.57 -15.08 -0.58
CA ARG A 69 14.02 -16.41 -0.98
C ARG A 69 13.44 -17.41 0.00
N LEU A 70 12.59 -18.31 -0.49
CA LEU A 70 12.53 -19.64 0.10
C LEU A 70 13.88 -20.29 -0.22
N ASP A 71 14.84 -20.19 0.70
CA ASP A 71 16.13 -20.88 0.56
C ASP A 71 15.86 -22.39 0.53
N ARG A 72 15.66 -22.93 -0.68
CA ARG A 72 15.65 -24.37 -0.99
C ARG A 72 16.99 -24.78 -1.56
N THR A 73 18.06 -24.59 -0.80
CA THR A 73 19.33 -25.27 -1.10
C THR A 73 20.04 -25.58 0.21
N SER A 74 19.73 -26.78 0.70
CA SER A 74 20.68 -27.71 1.32
C SER A 74 22.13 -27.39 0.96
N GLN A 75 22.96 -27.30 2.00
CA GLN A 75 24.41 -27.58 2.01
C GLN A 75 25.02 -28.01 0.67
N ALA A 76 25.94 -27.21 0.15
CA ALA A 76 27.02 -27.68 -0.73
C ALA A 76 28.25 -26.78 -0.53
N THR A 77 29.25 -27.38 0.12
CA THR A 77 30.61 -26.93 0.36
C THR A 77 31.32 -26.42 -0.89
N VAL A 78 32.06 -25.31 -0.77
CA VAL A 78 33.46 -25.17 -1.22
C VAL A 78 34.19 -24.31 -0.19
#